data_AF-A0A920BJV8-F1
#
_entry.id   AF-A0A920BJV8-F1
#
_cell.length_a   1.000
_cell.length_b   1.000
_cell.length_c   1.000
_cell.angle_alpha   90.00
_cell.angle_beta   90.00
_cell.angle_gamma   90.00
#
_symmetry.space_group_name_H-M   'P 1'
#
loop_
_entity.id
_entity.type
_entity.pdbx_description
1 polymer ?
#
loop_
_entity_poly.entity_id
_entity_poly.type
_entity_poly.pdbx_seq_one_letter_code
_entity_poly.pdbx_strand_id
1 'polypeptide(L)' 'MSVGQFLGCVLNNALPAVSLSAVPSRRRTTLDLAIEIEKRGFSGIYCPSFGDAMGLCQSIAENTKSIPFGTSIVNI' A
#
# COMPACT_ATOMS: atom_id res chain seq x y z
N MET A 1 -28.23 -3.33 13.93
CA MET A 1 -26.93 -3.91 13.55
C MET A 1 -27.13 -4.60 12.21
N SER A 2 -26.75 -3.94 11.12
CA SER A 2 -27.13 -4.35 9.76
C SER A 2 -26.12 -5.36 9.19
N VAL A 3 -26.62 -6.56 8.89
CA VAL A 3 -25.93 -7.66 8.21
C VAL A 3 -25.47 -7.27 6.77
N GLY A 4 -25.88 -6.10 6.26
CA GLY A 4 -25.58 -5.64 4.90
C GLY A 4 -24.16 -5.13 4.64
N GLN A 5 -23.39 -4.75 5.67
CA GLN A 5 -22.01 -4.25 5.48
C GLN A 5 -21.01 -5.37 5.14
N PHE A 6 -21.28 -6.60 5.55
CA PHE A 6 -20.40 -7.75 5.26
C PHE A 6 -20.43 -8.15 3.78
N LEU A 7 -21.57 -7.98 3.09
CA LEU A 7 -21.71 -8.36 1.68
C LEU A 7 -21.00 -7.41 0.71
N GLY A 8 -20.92 -6.12 1.03
CA GLY A 8 -20.23 -5.12 0.19
C GLY A 8 -18.71 -5.29 0.16
N CYS A 9 -18.12 -5.81 1.25
CA CYS A 9 -16.69 -6.11 1.32
C CYS A 9 -16.31 -7.38 0.54
N VAL A 10 -17.25 -8.32 0.38
CA VAL A 10 -17.02 -9.61 -0.31
C VAL A 10 -17.10 -9.48 -1.84
N LEU A 11 -17.77 -8.46 -2.38
CA LEU A 11 -17.91 -8.29 -3.84
C LEU A 11 -16.69 -7.66 -4.53
N ASN A 12 -15.68 -7.23 -3.77
CA ASN A 12 -14.39 -6.84 -4.31
C ASN A 12 -13.36 -7.87 -3.85
N ASN A 13 -13.05 -8.84 -4.71
CA ASN A 13 -12.18 -10.00 -4.44
C ASN A 13 -10.70 -9.64 -4.13
N ALA A 14 -10.39 -8.37 -3.86
CA ALA A 14 -9.06 -7.87 -3.59
C ALA A 14 -8.72 -7.96 -2.10
N LEU A 15 -7.46 -8.31 -1.78
CA LEU A 15 -6.98 -8.30 -0.40
C LEU A 15 -7.03 -6.87 0.18
N PRO A 16 -7.25 -6.70 1.49
CA PRO A 16 -7.39 -5.38 2.10
C PRO A 16 -6.08 -4.58 2.00
N ALA A 17 -6.15 -3.29 1.70
CA ALA A 17 -4.98 -2.43 1.52
C ALA A 17 -4.00 -2.50 2.71
N VAL A 18 -2.71 -2.36 2.41
CA VAL A 18 -1.63 -2.53 3.40
C VAL A 18 -0.98 -1.21 3.74
N SER A 19 -0.66 -1.04 5.02
CA SER A 19 0.22 0.03 5.47
C SER A 19 1.68 -0.40 5.34
N LEU A 20 2.46 0.28 4.49
CA LEU A 20 3.87 -0.08 4.22
C LEU A 20 4.81 1.04 4.64
N SER A 21 5.60 0.81 5.69
CA SER A 21 6.60 1.76 6.17
C SER A 21 7.99 1.35 5.70
N ALA A 22 8.74 2.31 5.16
CA ALA A 22 10.15 2.11 4.85
C ALA A 22 11.01 2.14 6.11
N VAL A 23 11.97 1.24 6.20
CA VAL A 23 12.93 1.17 7.31
C VAL A 23 14.33 1.54 6.77
N PRO A 24 15.12 2.35 7.50
CA PRO A 24 16.50 2.65 7.11
C PRO A 24 17.28 1.39 6.75
N SER A 25 18.12 1.49 5.72
CA SER A 25 18.93 0.39 5.16
C SER A 25 18.16 -0.79 4.54
N ARG A 26 16.81 -0.73 4.46
CA ARG A 26 15.98 -1.81 3.91
C ARG A 26 15.20 -1.45 2.64
N ARG A 27 15.59 -0.36 1.96
CA ARG A 27 14.87 0.17 0.78
C ARG A 27 14.53 -0.91 -0.24
N ARG A 28 15.50 -1.74 -0.65
CA ARG A 28 15.28 -2.79 -1.66
C ARG A 28 14.22 -3.79 -1.21
N THR A 29 14.34 -4.30 0.02
CA THR A 29 13.36 -5.24 0.59
C THR A 29 11.97 -4.61 0.72
N THR A 30 11.87 -3.33 1.07
CA THR A 30 10.59 -2.60 1.09
C THR A 30 9.95 -2.55 -0.30
N LEU A 31 10.75 -2.34 -1.35
CA LEU A 31 10.24 -2.33 -2.74
C LEU A 31 9.87 -3.72 -3.25
N ASP A 32 10.67 -4.74 -2.91
CA ASP A 32 10.34 -6.13 -3.22
C ASP A 32 8.99 -6.52 -2.59
N LEU A 33 8.73 -6.07 -1.37
CA LEU A 33 7.43 -6.24 -0.72
C LEU A 33 6.30 -5.49 -1.44
N ALA A 34 6.52 -4.26 -1.91
CA ALA A 34 5.51 -3.52 -2.68
C ALA A 34 5.11 -4.25 -3.97
N ILE A 35 6.10 -4.83 -4.67
CA ILE A 35 5.86 -5.65 -5.86
C ILE A 35 5.05 -6.91 -5.52
N GLU A 36 5.36 -7.59 -4.41
CA GLU A 36 4.63 -8.77 -3.98
C GLU A 36 3.20 -8.44 -3.50
N ILE A 37 3.00 -7.28 -2.86
CA ILE A 37 1.68 -6.78 -2.48
C ILE A 37 0.83 -6.54 -3.75
N GLU A 38 1.39 -5.94 -4.80
CA GLU A 38 0.68 -5.81 -6.09
C GLU A 38 0.35 -7.18 -6.69
N LYS A 39 1.33 -8.08 -6.82
CA LYS A 39 1.12 -9.42 -7.40
C LYS A 39 0.06 -10.24 -6.69
N ARG A 40 -0.06 -10.08 -5.37
CA ARG A 40 -1.05 -10.80 -4.55
C ARG A 40 -2.46 -10.23 -4.65
N GLY A 41 -2.65 -9.11 -5.35
CA GLY A 41 -3.97 -8.52 -5.56
C GLY A 41 -4.49 -7.75 -4.34
N PHE A 42 -3.59 -7.10 -3.60
CA PHE A 42 -4.00 -6.15 -2.58
C PHE A 42 -4.62 -4.89 -3.20
N SER A 43 -5.62 -4.36 -2.53
CA SER A 43 -6.39 -3.19 -2.99
C SER A 43 -5.61 -1.86 -2.94
N GLY A 44 -4.46 -1.81 -2.27
CA GLY A 44 -3.59 -0.63 -2.27
C GLY A 44 -2.45 -0.66 -1.25
N ILE A 45 -1.55 0.32 -1.36
CA ILE A 45 -0.42 0.54 -0.45
C ILE A 45 -0.46 1.98 0.10
N TYR A 46 -0.57 2.12 1.42
CA TYR A 46 -0.54 3.45 2.05
C TYR A 46 0.67 3.59 2.97
N CYS A 47 1.45 4.66 2.76
CA CYS A 47 2.77 4.84 3.35
C CYS A 47 2.71 5.74 4.60
N PRO A 48 2.84 5.19 5.83
CA PRO A 48 2.96 5.97 7.06
C PRO A 48 4.44 6.29 7.39
N SER A 49 5.34 6.31 6.39
CA SER A 49 6.79 6.38 6.64
C SER A 49 7.18 7.61 7.44
N PHE A 50 7.94 7.39 8.51
CA PHE A 50 8.49 8.45 9.36
C PHE A 50 9.65 9.14 8.63
N GLY A 51 9.36 10.30 8.01
CA GLY A 51 10.34 11.09 7.28
C GLY A 51 9.94 11.33 5.82
N ASP A 52 10.29 10.40 4.92
CA ASP A 52 10.13 10.59 3.48
C ASP A 52 9.11 9.63 2.85
N ALA A 53 7.82 9.86 3.16
CA ALA A 53 6.74 9.09 2.56
C ALA A 53 6.59 9.34 1.05
N MET A 54 6.96 10.54 0.55
CA MET A 54 6.90 10.86 -0.87
C MET A 54 7.97 10.13 -1.68
N GLY A 55 9.22 10.08 -1.20
CA GLY A 55 10.29 9.30 -1.84
C GLY A 55 9.99 7.80 -1.83
N LEU A 56 9.31 7.29 -0.80
CA LEU A 56 8.78 5.93 -0.81
C LEU A 56 7.70 5.75 -1.89
N CYS A 57 6.69 6.61 -1.94
CA CYS A 57 5.63 6.55 -2.95
C CYS A 57 6.20 6.62 -4.38
N GLN A 58 7.17 7.50 -4.63
CA GLN A 58 7.84 7.58 -5.93
C GLN A 58 8.57 6.27 -6.26
N SER A 59 9.30 5.71 -5.29
CA SER A 59 9.99 4.43 -5.51
C SER A 59 9.00 3.29 -5.78
N ILE A 60 7.83 3.28 -5.13
CA ILE A 60 6.75 2.32 -5.40
C ILE A 60 6.20 2.52 -6.82
N ALA A 61 5.96 3.77 -7.22
CA ALA A 61 5.49 4.11 -8.56
C ALA A 61 6.42 3.60 -9.66
N GLU A 62 7.75 3.69 -9.44
CA GLU A 62 8.77 3.21 -10.37
C GLU A 62 8.82 1.68 -10.48
N ASN A 63 8.35 0.94 -9.47
CA ASN A 63 8.51 -0.52 -9.37
C ASN A 63 7.20 -1.32 -9.49
N THR A 64 6.05 -0.65 -9.49
CA THR A 64 4.71 -1.27 -9.62
C THR A 64 4.00 -0.74 -10.85
N LYS A 65 2.90 -1.38 -11.28
CA LYS A 65 2.24 -1.04 -12.55
C LYS A 65 0.88 -0.37 -12.39
N SER A 66 0.11 -0.79 -11.40
CA SER A 66 -1.32 -0.47 -11.32
C SER A 66 -1.87 -0.40 -9.90
N ILE A 67 -1.15 -0.92 -8.89
CA ILE A 67 -1.63 -0.86 -7.51
C ILE A 67 -1.83 0.60 -7.07
N PRO A 68 -3.00 0.97 -6.52
CA PRO A 68 -3.18 2.28 -5.93
C PRO A 68 -2.23 2.47 -4.75
N PHE A 69 -1.54 3.61 -4.68
CA PHE A 69 -0.72 3.94 -3.54
C PHE A 69 -0.82 5.41 -3.17
N GLY A 70 -0.44 5.73 -1.92
CA GLY A 70 -0.39 7.09 -1.45
C GLY A 70 0.25 7.21 -0.08
N THR A 71 0.46 8.44 0.36
CA THR A 71 0.87 8.74 1.73
C THR A 71 -0.32 8.56 2.67
N SER A 72 -0.12 7.90 3.82
CA SER A 72 -1.22 7.71 4.80
C SER A 72 -1.63 9.03 5.46
N ILE A 73 -0.67 9.88 5.77
CA ILE A 73 -0.83 11.24 6.30
C ILE A 73 0.35 12.06 5.76
N VAL A 74 0.10 13.27 5.27
CA VAL A 74 1.15 14.24 4.94
C VAL A 74 0.94 15.44 5.84
N ASN A 75 1.93 15.74 6.69
CA ASN A 75 2.00 17.02 7.36
C ASN A 75 2.74 17.97 6.39
N ILE A 76 1.98 18.75 5.63
CA ILE A 76 2.50 19.79 4.72
C ILE A 76 2.40 21.16 5.37
#